data_AF-A0A2V1DFE5-F1
#
_entry.id   AF-A0A2V1DFE5-F1
#
_cell.length_a   1.000
_cell.length_b   1.000
_cell.length_c   1.000
_cell.angle_alpha   90.00
_cell.angle_beta   90.00
_cell.angle_gamma   90.00
#
_symmetry.space_group_name_H-M   'P 1'
#
loop_
_entity.id
_entity.type
_entity.pdbx_description
1 polymer ?
#
loop_
_entity_poly.entity_id
_entity_poly.type
_entity_poly.pdbx_seq_one_letter_code
_entity_poly.pdbx_strand_id
1 'polypeptide(L)'
;CPEVKCDASDAAKLCKCRNSRERLCKIVCPAYTPTYLPCPISPPTTTCEERFCIMMWPQSCYCANANKQACYEKCGASNPISKRTTTTASTQTTRKPLPRTPTSTINPTPTPYPTHAPCGGGRPNYLSCDEGFICIKDPYKPGCGPECDGLGICVEDKICGGFAGFACGAKEQVCWDDPRDECKEGEGGNDCAGVCVWP
;
A
#
# COMPACT_ATOMS: atom_id res chain seq x y z
N CYS A 1 8.18 46.70 -0.36
CA CYS A 1 7.55 45.36 -0.44
C CYS A 1 6.08 45.50 -0.08
N PRO A 2 5.15 44.72 -0.69
CA PRO A 2 3.75 44.77 -0.30
C PRO A 2 3.58 44.36 1.16
N GLU A 3 2.76 45.11 1.90
CA GLU A 3 2.37 44.74 3.26
C GLU A 3 1.37 43.58 3.20
N VAL A 4 1.77 42.42 3.72
CA VAL A 4 0.86 41.29 3.91
C VAL A 4 0.52 41.16 5.38
N LYS A 5 -0.77 40.98 5.68
CA LYS A 5 -1.23 40.67 7.03
C LYS A 5 -1.06 39.17 7.25
N CYS A 6 -0.10 38.80 8.09
CA CYS A 6 0.09 37.41 8.49
C CYS A 6 -0.60 37.14 9.82
N ASP A 7 -1.37 36.06 9.88
CA ASP A 7 -1.93 35.55 11.13
C ASP A 7 -0.79 34.98 12.01
N ALA A 8 -0.79 35.33 13.30
CA ALA A 8 0.21 34.93 14.27
C ALA A 8 -0.21 33.73 15.13
N SER A 9 -1.42 33.18 14.91
CA SER A 9 -1.97 32.05 15.67
C SER A 9 -1.19 30.74 15.54
N ASP A 10 -0.50 30.53 14.41
CA ASP A 10 0.27 29.31 14.13
C ASP A 10 1.66 29.71 13.61
N ALA A 11 2.70 29.27 14.32
CA ALA A 11 4.10 29.59 14.01
C ALA A 11 4.53 29.12 12.60
N ALA A 12 3.99 27.99 12.12
CA ALA A 12 4.27 27.50 10.78
C ALA A 12 3.54 28.32 9.72
N LYS A 13 2.27 28.70 9.95
CA LYS A 13 1.52 29.58 9.04
C LYS A 13 2.13 30.97 8.97
N LEU A 14 2.53 31.53 10.11
CA LEU A 14 3.22 32.82 10.21
C LEU A 14 4.53 32.81 9.41
N CYS A 15 5.34 31.77 9.55
CA CYS A 15 6.59 31.65 8.81
C CYS A 15 6.36 31.51 7.30
N LYS A 16 5.42 30.66 6.87
CA LYS A 16 5.06 30.50 5.45
C LYS A 16 4.57 31.82 4.85
N CYS A 17 3.78 32.58 5.60
CA CYS A 17 3.30 33.89 5.19
C CYS A 17 4.45 34.90 5.03
N ARG A 18 5.39 34.94 5.98
CA ARG A 18 6.60 35.78 5.86
C ARG A 18 7.43 35.41 4.62
N ASN A 19 7.71 34.13 4.40
CA ASN A 19 8.47 33.68 3.22
C ASN A 19 7.74 34.01 1.90
N SER A 20 6.41 33.94 1.89
CA SER A 20 5.60 34.34 0.73
C SER A 20 5.70 35.84 0.43
N ARG A 21 5.75 36.68 1.47
CA ARG A 21 6.01 38.13 1.34
C ARG A 21 7.37 38.41 0.70
N GLU A 22 8.41 37.71 1.15
CA GLU A 22 9.77 37.86 0.62
C GLU A 22 9.83 37.51 -0.87
N ARG A 23 9.14 36.45 -1.28
CA ARG A 23 9.00 36.05 -2.69
C ARG A 23 8.29 37.13 -3.52
N LEU A 24 7.17 37.65 -3.03
CA LEU A 24 6.43 38.73 -3.70
C LEU A 24 7.30 39.98 -3.84
N CYS A 25 8.11 40.29 -2.82
CA CYS A 25 9.00 41.45 -2.90
C CYS A 25 10.09 41.28 -3.95
N LYS A 26 10.66 40.08 -4.12
CA LYS A 26 11.63 39.79 -5.19
C LYS A 26 11.02 39.94 -6.59
N ILE A 27 9.75 39.57 -6.76
CA ILE A 27 9.03 39.72 -8.03
C ILE A 27 8.85 41.20 -8.38
N VAL A 28 8.45 42.02 -7.41
CA VAL A 28 8.20 43.46 -7.63
C VAL A 28 9.52 44.25 -7.73
N CYS A 29 10.53 43.87 -6.96
CA CYS A 29 11.83 44.54 -6.90
C CYS A 29 12.96 43.54 -7.22
N PRO A 30 13.43 43.47 -8.49
CA PRO A 30 14.47 42.51 -8.88
C PRO A 30 15.80 42.69 -8.16
N ALA A 31 16.12 43.90 -7.69
CA ALA A 31 17.31 44.21 -6.90
C ALA A 31 17.21 43.77 -5.43
N TYR A 32 16.02 43.38 -4.95
CA TYR A 32 15.82 42.91 -3.58
C TYR A 32 16.44 41.51 -3.38
N THR A 33 16.98 41.23 -2.19
CA THR A 33 17.49 39.91 -1.83
C THR A 33 16.58 39.31 -0.74
N PRO A 34 15.74 38.30 -1.06
CA PRO A 34 14.80 37.73 -0.09
C PRO A 34 15.54 36.93 0.98
N THR A 35 15.11 37.10 2.23
CA THR A 35 15.63 36.32 3.37
C THR A 35 14.60 35.27 3.79
N TYR A 36 14.83 34.01 3.45
CA TYR A 36 13.92 32.92 3.81
C TYR A 36 14.28 32.34 5.17
N LEU A 37 13.28 32.26 6.05
CA LEU A 37 13.43 31.64 7.37
C LEU A 37 13.04 30.15 7.27
N PRO A 38 13.80 29.22 7.90
CA PRO A 38 13.36 27.84 8.02
C PRO A 38 12.11 27.80 8.90
N CYS A 39 11.00 27.34 8.34
CA CYS A 39 9.74 27.28 9.08
C CYS A 39 9.72 26.09 10.02
N PRO A 40 9.23 26.25 11.27
CA PRO A 40 8.96 25.13 12.12
C PRO A 40 7.91 24.26 11.43
N ILE A 41 8.18 22.96 11.36
CA ILE A 41 7.17 21.98 10.99
C ILE A 41 6.23 21.99 12.20
N SER A 42 4.96 22.38 12.01
CA SER A 42 3.99 22.21 13.09
C SER A 42 4.09 20.76 13.56
N PRO A 43 4.30 20.51 14.86
CA PRO A 43 4.26 19.14 15.35
C PRO A 43 2.90 18.57 14.94
N PRO A 44 2.84 17.37 14.34
CA PRO A 44 1.56 16.78 14.01
C PRO A 44 0.83 16.56 15.34
N THR A 45 -0.21 17.35 15.60
CA THR A 45 -1.19 17.10 16.68
C THR A 45 -2.07 15.92 16.29
N THR A 46 -1.44 14.79 15.98
CA THR A 46 -2.13 13.56 15.61
C THR A 46 -1.91 12.57 16.74
N THR A 47 -2.65 12.78 17.84
CA THR A 47 -2.88 11.71 18.81
C THR A 47 -3.59 10.59 18.07
N CYS A 48 -2.96 9.42 17.98
CA CYS A 48 -3.57 8.27 17.33
C CYS A 48 -4.79 7.83 18.12
N GLU A 49 -5.94 7.76 17.45
CA GLU A 49 -7.18 7.26 18.03
C GLU A 49 -7.03 5.76 18.29
N GLU A 50 -7.14 5.36 19.56
CA GLU A 50 -7.04 3.97 19.97
C GLU A 50 -8.34 3.24 19.61
N ARG A 51 -8.23 2.14 18.84
CA ARG A 51 -9.38 1.30 18.48
C ARG A 51 -9.41 0.06 19.37
N PHE A 52 -10.60 -0.31 19.81
CA PHE A 52 -10.80 -1.50 20.64
C PHE A 52 -10.60 -2.78 19.83
N CYS A 53 -9.74 -3.67 20.33
CA CYS A 53 -9.47 -4.98 19.74
C CYS A 53 -10.14 -6.10 20.56
N ILE A 54 -10.63 -7.13 19.87
CA ILE A 54 -11.13 -8.34 20.54
C ILE A 54 -9.99 -9.05 21.28
N MET A 55 -10.26 -9.60 22.47
CA MET A 55 -9.25 -10.22 23.33
C MET A 55 -9.05 -11.72 23.04
N MET A 56 -9.16 -12.13 21.77
CA MET A 56 -9.02 -13.51 21.33
C MET A 56 -7.78 -13.66 20.44
N TRP A 57 -6.93 -14.62 20.75
CA TRP A 57 -5.75 -14.90 19.94
C TRP A 57 -6.14 -15.75 18.71
N PRO A 58 -5.62 -15.44 17.50
CA PRO A 58 -4.61 -14.42 17.15
C PRO A 58 -5.19 -13.05 16.77
N GLN A 59 -6.51 -12.91 16.70
CA GLN A 59 -7.20 -11.73 16.16
C GLN A 59 -6.87 -10.43 16.91
N SER A 60 -6.65 -10.50 18.22
CA SER A 60 -6.23 -9.37 19.06
C SER A 60 -4.91 -8.74 18.59
N CYS A 61 -3.96 -9.57 18.17
CA CYS A 61 -2.63 -9.17 17.72
C CYS A 61 -2.71 -8.48 16.36
N TYR A 62 -3.50 -9.03 15.42
CA TYR A 62 -3.69 -8.42 14.11
C TYR A 62 -4.35 -7.05 14.21
N CYS A 63 -5.40 -6.92 15.03
CA CYS A 63 -6.06 -5.65 15.26
C CYS A 63 -5.11 -4.61 15.90
N ALA A 64 -4.35 -4.99 16.94
CA ALA A 64 -3.42 -4.07 17.58
C ALA A 64 -2.29 -3.62 16.63
N ASN A 65 -1.82 -4.51 15.76
CA ASN A 65 -0.80 -4.18 14.76
C ASN A 65 -1.36 -3.28 13.65
N ALA A 66 -2.57 -3.55 13.16
CA ALA A 66 -3.25 -2.70 12.18
C ALA A 66 -3.51 -1.29 12.73
N ASN A 67 -3.89 -1.15 14.01
CA ASN A 67 -4.06 0.15 14.64
C ASN A 67 -2.76 0.95 14.70
N LYS A 68 -1.64 0.28 15.03
CA LYS A 68 -0.31 0.91 15.03
C LYS A 68 0.13 1.29 13.63
N GLN A 69 -0.18 0.49 12.63
CA GLN A 69 0.14 0.79 11.24
C GLN A 69 -0.68 1.96 10.69
N ALA A 70 -1.99 1.99 10.93
CA ALA A 70 -2.85 3.11 10.57
C ALA A 70 -2.44 4.41 11.28
N CYS A 71 -2.02 4.30 12.55
CA CYS A 71 -1.43 5.41 13.30
C CYS A 71 -0.12 5.90 12.66
N TYR A 72 0.76 4.97 12.27
CA TYR A 72 2.01 5.26 11.57
C TYR A 72 1.76 6.00 10.24
N GLU A 73 0.85 5.49 9.41
CA GLU A 73 0.50 6.10 8.12
C GLU A 73 -0.06 7.52 8.28
N LYS A 74 -0.86 7.75 9.32
CA LYS A 74 -1.48 9.06 9.57
C LYS A 74 -0.54 10.07 10.24
N CYS A 75 0.38 9.60 11.08
CA CYS A 75 1.11 10.48 12.00
C CYS A 75 2.62 10.56 11.72
N GLY A 76 3.15 9.71 10.85
CA GLY A 76 4.57 9.71 10.48
C GLY A 76 5.52 9.43 11.65
N ALA A 77 5.04 8.84 12.75
CA ALA A 77 5.90 8.41 13.86
C ALA A 77 6.92 7.38 13.34
N SER A 78 8.08 7.22 14.01
CA SER A 78 9.03 6.19 13.61
C SER A 78 8.42 4.79 13.71
N ASN A 79 8.57 4.02 12.63
CA ASN A 79 7.97 2.71 12.42
C ASN A 79 8.20 1.78 13.63
N PRO A 80 7.16 1.28 14.33
CA PRO A 80 7.35 0.43 15.50
C PRO A 80 7.92 -0.96 15.14
N ILE A 81 8.12 -1.28 13.86
CA ILE A 81 8.77 -2.51 13.41
C ILE A 81 10.30 -2.48 13.64
N SER A 82 10.88 -1.35 14.08
CA SER A 82 12.32 -1.27 14.38
C SER A 82 12.64 -0.93 15.83
N LYS A 83 12.13 -1.73 16.78
CA LYS A 83 12.80 -1.95 18.07
C LYS A 83 12.63 -3.40 18.52
N ARG A 84 13.53 -4.27 18.03
CA ARG A 84 14.00 -5.41 18.82
C ARG A 84 14.96 -4.86 19.89
N THR A 85 14.46 -4.05 20.82
CA THR A 85 15.25 -3.59 21.97
C THR A 85 15.37 -4.75 22.94
N THR A 86 16.59 -5.28 23.03
CA THR A 86 17.29 -5.51 24.30
C THR A 86 16.42 -6.00 25.45
N THR A 87 16.21 -7.31 25.51
CA THR A 87 15.96 -7.95 26.80
C THR A 87 17.29 -8.01 27.54
N THR A 88 17.45 -7.13 28.51
CA THR A 88 18.50 -7.22 29.53
C THR A 88 18.39 -8.58 30.22
N ALA A 89 19.52 -9.28 30.23
CA ALA A 89 19.95 -10.38 31.11
C ALA A 89 18.86 -11.12 31.91
N SER A 90 18.56 -12.34 31.47
CA SER A 90 18.34 -13.46 32.38
C SER A 90 19.40 -14.51 32.07
N THR A 91 20.29 -14.70 33.02
CA THR A 91 21.33 -15.72 33.11
C THR A 91 20.81 -17.08 32.66
N GLN A 92 21.49 -17.69 31.68
CA GLN A 92 21.68 -19.15 31.64
C GLN A 92 22.74 -19.56 30.61
N THR A 93 23.88 -19.96 31.18
CA THR A 93 24.77 -21.06 30.76
C THR A 93 25.31 -21.06 29.33
N THR A 94 26.58 -20.68 29.22
CA THR A 94 27.52 -20.95 28.14
C THR A 94 27.43 -22.41 27.64
N ARG A 95 26.92 -22.61 26.43
CA ARG A 95 27.33 -23.74 25.60
C ARG A 95 28.04 -23.21 24.36
N LYS A 96 29.28 -23.66 24.22
CA LYS A 96 30.26 -23.37 23.17
C LYS A 96 29.61 -23.50 21.78
N PRO A 97 29.56 -22.46 20.93
CA PRO A 97 29.10 -22.61 19.56
C PRO A 97 30.14 -23.38 18.74
N LEU A 98 29.70 -24.46 18.09
CA LEU A 98 30.47 -25.16 17.07
C LEU A 98 30.53 -24.28 15.80
N PRO A 99 31.61 -24.30 15.00
CA PRO A 99 31.72 -23.45 13.82
C PRO A 99 30.66 -23.86 12.78
N ARG A 100 29.73 -22.96 12.45
CA ARG A 100 28.85 -23.12 11.30
C ARG A 100 29.33 -22.25 10.14
N THR A 101 29.59 -22.93 9.05
CA THR A 101 29.93 -22.43 7.71
C THR A 101 28.97 -21.33 7.26
N PRO A 102 29.43 -20.24 6.61
CA PRO A 102 28.56 -19.17 6.14
C PRO A 102 27.68 -19.68 5.00
N THR A 103 26.39 -19.90 5.29
CA THR A 103 25.38 -20.11 4.26
C THR A 103 24.89 -18.72 3.83
N SER A 104 25.28 -18.32 2.62
CA SER A 104 24.83 -17.10 1.95
C SER A 104 23.30 -17.13 1.89
N THR A 105 22.66 -16.30 2.71
CA THR A 105 21.20 -16.15 2.70
C THR A 105 20.87 -15.15 1.59
N ILE A 106 20.51 -15.68 0.44
CA ILE A 106 19.86 -14.94 -0.63
C ILE A 106 18.57 -14.36 -0.01
N ASN A 107 18.42 -13.04 -0.02
CA ASN A 107 17.15 -12.39 0.32
C ASN A 107 16.06 -13.00 -0.56
N PRO A 108 15.03 -13.65 -0.01
CA PRO A 108 13.86 -13.98 -0.80
C PRO A 108 13.16 -12.67 -1.12
N THR A 109 13.15 -12.32 -2.41
CA THR A 109 12.14 -11.45 -3.01
C THR A 109 10.77 -11.89 -2.48
N PRO A 110 9.90 -10.97 -2.01
CA PRO A 110 8.58 -11.35 -1.54
C PRO A 110 7.81 -12.00 -2.69
N THR A 111 7.67 -13.31 -2.63
CA THR A 111 6.64 -14.04 -3.35
C THR A 111 5.29 -13.59 -2.78
N PRO A 112 4.39 -13.01 -3.58
CA PRO A 112 3.08 -12.64 -3.08
C PRO A 112 2.27 -13.91 -2.87
N TYR A 113 1.79 -14.03 -1.64
CA TYR A 113 0.83 -15.03 -1.23
C TYR A 113 -0.45 -14.89 -2.07
N PRO A 114 -1.12 -15.99 -2.47
CA PRO A 114 -2.37 -15.94 -3.23
C PRO A 114 -3.48 -15.42 -2.31
N THR A 115 -3.62 -14.11 -2.25
CA THR A 115 -4.51 -13.38 -1.33
C THR A 115 -5.51 -12.53 -2.10
N HIS A 116 -5.94 -13.00 -3.27
CA HIS A 116 -7.08 -12.37 -3.93
C HIS A 116 -8.32 -12.55 -3.05
N ALA A 117 -8.96 -11.43 -2.69
CA ALA A 117 -10.21 -11.46 -1.96
C ALA A 117 -11.27 -12.22 -2.78
N PRO A 118 -12.08 -13.09 -2.16
CA PRO A 118 -13.16 -13.75 -2.88
C PRO A 118 -14.22 -12.73 -3.30
N CYS A 119 -14.78 -12.92 -4.48
CA CYS A 119 -15.86 -12.08 -5.01
C CYS A 119 -16.97 -12.93 -5.63
N GLY A 120 -18.09 -12.31 -5.98
CA GLY A 120 -19.26 -13.02 -6.49
C GLY A 120 -20.02 -13.76 -5.39
N GLY A 121 -20.60 -14.91 -5.72
CA GLY A 121 -21.50 -15.66 -4.85
C GLY A 121 -22.98 -15.27 -5.00
N GLY A 122 -23.86 -16.25 -4.81
CA GLY A 122 -25.29 -16.13 -5.05
C GLY A 122 -26.02 -15.05 -4.24
N ARG A 123 -27.27 -14.80 -4.66
CA ARG A 123 -28.13 -13.63 -4.36
C ARG A 123 -28.31 -13.20 -2.89
N PRO A 124 -28.06 -14.00 -1.83
CA PRO A 124 -28.05 -13.43 -0.47
C PRO A 124 -26.71 -12.81 -0.03
N ASN A 125 -25.57 -13.09 -0.67
CA ASN A 125 -24.25 -12.58 -0.27
C ASN A 125 -23.32 -12.38 -1.47
N TYR A 126 -23.58 -11.33 -2.25
CA TYR A 126 -22.69 -10.94 -3.34
C TYR A 126 -21.47 -10.18 -2.78
N LEU A 127 -20.28 -10.77 -2.87
CA LEU A 127 -19.03 -10.11 -2.51
C LEU A 127 -18.53 -9.27 -3.69
N SER A 128 -18.55 -7.95 -3.54
CA SER A 128 -17.92 -7.02 -4.48
C SER A 128 -16.45 -6.81 -4.14
N CYS A 129 -15.63 -6.61 -5.17
CA CYS A 129 -14.24 -6.21 -5.00
C CYS A 129 -14.11 -4.74 -4.59
N ASP A 130 -12.97 -4.39 -3.98
CA ASP A 130 -12.59 -3.01 -3.68
C ASP A 130 -12.35 -2.19 -4.97
N GLU A 131 -12.26 -0.86 -4.84
CA GLU A 131 -12.01 0.03 -5.97
C GLU A 131 -10.72 -0.32 -6.72
N GLY A 132 -10.80 -0.41 -8.05
CA GLY A 132 -9.67 -0.79 -8.92
C GLY A 132 -9.43 -2.30 -9.00
N PHE A 133 -10.31 -3.12 -8.43
CA PHE A 133 -10.30 -4.56 -8.57
C PHE A 133 -11.54 -5.05 -9.29
N ILE A 134 -11.37 -6.15 -10.01
CA ILE A 134 -12.37 -6.72 -10.87
C ILE A 134 -12.59 -8.18 -10.54
N CYS A 135 -13.86 -8.57 -10.52
CA CYS A 135 -14.25 -9.92 -10.14
C CYS A 135 -14.20 -10.84 -11.36
N ILE A 136 -13.26 -11.78 -11.35
CA ILE A 136 -13.13 -12.79 -12.39
C ILE A 136 -13.32 -14.20 -11.81
N LYS A 137 -13.59 -15.16 -12.68
CA LYS A 137 -13.50 -16.57 -12.33
C LYS A 137 -12.07 -16.92 -11.94
N ASP A 138 -11.91 -17.71 -10.88
CA ASP A 138 -10.61 -18.26 -10.51
C ASP A 138 -10.12 -19.25 -11.58
N PRO A 139 -9.02 -18.97 -12.30
CA PRO A 139 -8.52 -19.84 -13.36
C PRO A 139 -7.88 -21.12 -12.83
N TYR A 140 -7.53 -21.17 -11.53
CA TYR A 140 -6.88 -22.31 -10.91
C TYR A 140 -7.86 -23.30 -10.27
N LYS A 141 -9.14 -22.94 -10.20
CA LYS A 141 -10.19 -23.82 -9.66
C LYS A 141 -11.13 -24.33 -10.77
N PRO A 142 -11.28 -25.65 -10.93
CA PRO A 142 -12.30 -26.19 -11.81
C PRO A 142 -13.69 -25.89 -11.21
N GLY A 143 -14.62 -25.41 -12.03
CA GLY A 143 -15.98 -25.10 -11.60
C GLY A 143 -16.62 -23.98 -12.43
N CYS A 144 -17.79 -23.52 -12.00
CA CYS A 144 -18.38 -22.29 -12.51
C CYS A 144 -18.04 -21.11 -11.59
N GLY A 145 -17.68 -19.98 -12.17
CA GLY A 145 -17.31 -18.76 -11.47
C GLY A 145 -18.53 -17.88 -11.14
N PRO A 146 -18.32 -16.55 -10.98
CA PRO A 146 -19.40 -15.60 -10.67
C PRO A 146 -20.53 -15.60 -11.71
N GLU A 147 -20.26 -16.07 -12.93
CA GLU A 147 -21.26 -16.21 -14.00
C GLU A 147 -22.37 -17.25 -13.71
N CYS A 148 -22.12 -18.28 -12.89
CA CYS A 148 -23.17 -19.19 -12.38
C CYS A 148 -23.41 -19.01 -10.88
N ASP A 149 -23.37 -17.78 -10.36
CA ASP A 149 -23.50 -17.49 -8.92
C ASP A 149 -22.40 -18.15 -8.04
N GLY A 150 -21.29 -18.57 -8.65
CA GLY A 150 -20.12 -19.12 -7.97
C GLY A 150 -19.20 -18.04 -7.38
N LEU A 151 -18.18 -18.49 -6.65
CA LEU A 151 -17.13 -17.59 -6.13
C LEU A 151 -16.06 -17.35 -7.20
N GLY A 152 -15.67 -16.09 -7.34
CA GLY A 152 -14.53 -15.64 -8.11
C GLY A 152 -13.42 -15.06 -7.23
N ILE A 153 -12.44 -14.44 -7.88
CA ILE A 153 -11.30 -13.76 -7.24
C ILE A 153 -11.24 -12.30 -7.71
N CYS A 154 -10.89 -11.39 -6.79
CA CYS A 154 -10.62 -9.99 -7.09
C CYS A 154 -9.21 -9.82 -7.62
N VAL A 155 -9.07 -9.46 -8.89
CA VAL A 155 -7.78 -9.14 -9.52
C VAL A 155 -7.69 -7.65 -9.82
N GLU A 156 -6.48 -7.11 -9.87
CA GLU A 156 -6.29 -5.68 -10.18
C GLU A 156 -6.78 -5.42 -11.62
N ASP A 157 -7.48 -4.30 -11.82
CA ASP A 157 -8.01 -3.89 -13.13
C ASP A 157 -6.88 -3.36 -14.03
N LYS A 158 -5.98 -4.27 -14.40
CA LYS A 158 -4.85 -4.03 -15.29
C LYS A 158 -4.96 -4.95 -16.49
N ILE A 159 -5.16 -4.32 -17.64
CA ILE A 159 -5.15 -4.99 -18.93
C ILE A 159 -3.75 -5.51 -19.23
N CYS A 160 -3.67 -6.77 -19.62
CA CYS A 160 -2.51 -7.42 -20.20
C CYS A 160 -2.89 -8.07 -21.53
N GLY A 161 -1.90 -8.51 -22.32
CA GLY A 161 -2.14 -9.10 -23.62
C GLY A 161 -2.70 -8.08 -24.63
N GLY A 162 -3.68 -8.52 -25.40
CA GLY A 162 -4.25 -7.78 -26.53
C GLY A 162 -3.29 -7.67 -27.72
N PHE A 163 -3.77 -7.07 -28.81
CA PHE A 163 -2.94 -6.78 -30.00
C PHE A 163 -1.68 -5.94 -29.66
N ALA A 164 -1.75 -5.15 -28.58
CA ALA A 164 -0.63 -4.33 -28.08
C ALA A 164 0.40 -5.12 -27.25
N GLY A 165 0.09 -6.35 -26.82
CA GLY A 165 1.01 -7.22 -26.08
C GLY A 165 1.41 -6.68 -24.71
N PHE A 166 0.49 -6.10 -23.96
CA PHE A 166 0.79 -5.52 -22.65
C PHE A 166 1.23 -6.61 -21.65
N ALA A 167 2.39 -6.43 -21.04
CA ALA A 167 2.88 -7.36 -20.02
C ALA A 167 2.33 -7.00 -18.64
N CYS A 168 2.16 -8.01 -17.78
CA CYS A 168 1.86 -7.79 -16.38
C CYS A 168 2.99 -7.07 -15.65
N GLY A 169 2.62 -6.19 -14.71
CA GLY A 169 3.58 -5.34 -14.00
C GLY A 169 4.58 -6.12 -13.14
N ALA A 170 4.19 -7.31 -12.67
CA ALA A 170 5.07 -8.23 -11.98
C ALA A 170 5.47 -9.43 -12.86
N LYS A 171 6.71 -9.89 -12.73
CA LYS A 171 7.27 -10.99 -13.54
C LYS A 171 6.64 -12.36 -13.29
N GLU A 172 5.96 -12.51 -12.17
CA GLU A 172 5.33 -13.76 -11.70
C GLU A 172 3.81 -13.75 -11.92
N GLN A 173 3.25 -12.64 -12.41
CA GLN A 173 1.85 -12.58 -12.82
C GLN A 173 1.69 -13.21 -14.20
N VAL A 174 0.66 -14.03 -14.35
CA VAL A 174 0.27 -14.64 -15.61
C VAL A 174 -0.87 -13.81 -16.18
N CYS A 175 -0.77 -13.44 -17.45
CA CYS A 175 -1.87 -12.82 -18.16
C CYS A 175 -2.92 -13.89 -18.46
N TRP A 176 -4.11 -13.74 -17.88
CA TRP A 176 -5.24 -14.63 -18.10
C TRP A 176 -6.30 -13.92 -18.91
N ASP A 177 -6.86 -14.60 -19.91
CA ASP A 177 -7.87 -14.02 -20.80
C ASP A 177 -9.14 -13.65 -20.02
N ASP A 178 -9.68 -12.45 -20.24
CA ASP A 178 -10.86 -12.00 -19.51
C ASP A 178 -12.12 -12.64 -20.13
N PRO A 179 -12.84 -13.52 -19.43
CA PRO A 179 -14.02 -14.19 -19.99
C PRO A 179 -15.21 -13.24 -20.22
N ARG A 180 -15.11 -11.98 -19.80
CA ARG A 180 -16.12 -10.95 -20.04
C ARG A 180 -15.89 -10.23 -21.37
N ASP A 181 -14.69 -10.36 -21.93
CA ASP A 181 -14.43 -9.85 -23.27
C ASP A 181 -15.09 -10.78 -24.28
N GLU A 182 -15.72 -10.19 -25.31
CA GLU A 182 -16.43 -10.91 -26.37
C GLU A 182 -15.47 -11.73 -27.29
N CYS A 183 -14.23 -11.92 -26.86
CA CYS A 183 -13.22 -12.68 -27.58
C CYS A 183 -13.61 -14.16 -27.59
N LYS A 184 -14.08 -14.65 -28.75
CA LYS A 184 -14.44 -16.05 -28.90
C LYS A 184 -13.20 -16.90 -29.07
N GLU A 185 -13.11 -17.97 -28.27
CA GLU A 185 -12.12 -19.03 -28.42
C GLU A 185 -12.23 -19.66 -29.82
N GLY A 186 -11.36 -19.24 -30.74
CA GLY A 186 -11.36 -19.75 -32.12
C GLY A 186 -10.62 -18.89 -33.14
N GLU A 187 -10.42 -17.59 -32.86
CA GLU A 187 -9.81 -16.65 -33.82
C GLU A 187 -8.44 -16.13 -33.38
N GLY A 188 -7.66 -16.97 -32.69
CA GLY A 188 -6.28 -16.66 -32.31
C GLY A 188 -6.19 -15.81 -31.04
N GLY A 189 -6.02 -16.48 -29.90
CA GLY A 189 -5.94 -15.90 -28.56
C GLY A 189 -4.72 -15.03 -28.27
N ASN A 190 -4.22 -14.27 -29.25
CA ASN A 190 -3.16 -13.29 -29.08
C ASN A 190 -3.69 -11.84 -28.99
N ASP A 191 -4.89 -11.57 -29.52
CA ASP A 191 -5.42 -10.20 -29.65
C ASP A 191 -6.40 -9.80 -28.53
N CYS A 192 -6.67 -10.70 -27.58
CA CYS A 192 -7.64 -10.49 -26.50
C CYS A 192 -7.00 -9.82 -25.28
N ALA A 193 -7.70 -8.86 -24.70
CA ALA A 193 -7.29 -8.24 -23.46
C ALA A 193 -7.52 -9.21 -22.30
N GLY A 194 -6.47 -9.45 -21.54
CA GLY A 194 -6.49 -10.26 -20.34
C GLY A 194 -6.33 -9.41 -19.09
N VAL A 195 -6.40 -10.09 -17.95
CA VAL A 195 -6.13 -9.56 -16.63
C VAL A 195 -4.96 -10.29 -15.99
N CYS A 196 -4.18 -9.57 -15.20
CA CYS A 196 -3.01 -10.13 -14.52
C CYS A 196 -3.41 -10.89 -13.26
N VAL A 197 -3.15 -12.18 -13.24
CA VAL A 197 -3.48 -13.06 -12.11
C VAL A 197 -2.20 -13.63 -11.50
N TRP A 198 -2.20 -13.80 -10.17
CA TRP A 198 -1.13 -14.51 -9.48
C TRP A 198 -1.41 -16.03 -9.43
N PRO A 199 -0.41 -16.89 -9.69
CA PRO A 199 -0.54 -18.33 -9.58
C PRO A 199 -0.63 -18.87 -8.15
#